data_AF-A0A0K3CE90-F1
#
_entry.id   AF-A0A0K3CE90-F1
#
_cell.length_a   1.000
_cell.length_b   1.000
_cell.length_c   1.000
_cell.angle_alpha   90.00
_cell.angle_beta   90.00
_cell.angle_gamma   90.00
#
_symmetry.space_group_name_H-M   'P 1'
#
loop_
_entity.id
_entity.type
_entity.pdbx_description
1 polymer ?
#
loop_
_entity_poly.entity_id
_entity_poly.type
_entity_poly.pdbx_seq_one_letter_code
_entity_poly.pdbx_strand_id
1 'polypeptide(L)'
;MTVAKTTNANFVQQGHVHHVGVRAGQVSNLILTVGDPSRLHRIASLLDADPKPFENTSSRGFTVVTGRFRGVEVSLVAIGMGVAMVDFFVREIRAVVSGDITIIRFGSCGSLDPTLRVGSIGVPERAVQISTNYAHWHAKKGEEVPGYLVSPPIAADAELQAHLFSTLSTTVSSPTCKVRSLPLHASADTFYSSQGRLDPNFQDDNADLLDSLLARYPACASLEPTSCTSPKSPTPPHPRRRRG
;
A
#
# COMPACT_ATOMS: atom_id res chain seq x y z
N MET A 1 -6.86 37.26 5.20
CA MET A 1 -5.85 36.45 5.95
C MET A 1 -5.17 35.53 4.96
N THR A 2 -3.87 35.68 4.74
CA THR A 2 -3.06 34.71 3.99
C THR A 2 -2.65 33.61 4.95
N VAL A 3 -3.18 32.39 4.76
CA VAL A 3 -2.69 31.22 5.48
C VAL A 3 -1.25 31.00 5.03
N ALA A 4 -0.31 31.01 5.97
CA ALA A 4 1.09 30.71 5.66
C ALA A 4 1.18 29.33 5.02
N LYS A 5 2.05 29.17 4.01
CA LYS A 5 2.27 27.85 3.40
C LYS A 5 2.73 26.87 4.48
N THR A 6 1.96 25.81 4.67
CA THR A 6 2.34 24.71 5.55
C THR A 6 3.62 24.06 5.01
N THR A 7 4.68 24.03 5.83
CA THR A 7 5.91 23.31 5.54
C THR A 7 5.79 21.85 6.00
N ASN A 8 6.79 21.02 5.70
CA ASN A 8 6.75 19.61 6.07
C ASN A 8 6.55 19.44 7.60
N ALA A 9 5.55 18.63 7.96
CA ALA A 9 5.15 18.35 9.34
C ALA A 9 5.61 16.97 9.82
N ASN A 10 6.65 16.41 9.18
CA ASN A 10 7.38 15.26 9.70
C ASN A 10 8.14 15.67 10.97
N PHE A 11 7.41 15.90 12.07
CA PHE A 11 7.97 16.31 13.34
C PHE A 11 8.78 15.15 13.90
N VAL A 12 10.11 15.29 13.82
CA VAL A 12 11.05 14.37 14.45
C VAL A 12 11.22 14.83 15.90
N GLN A 13 10.28 14.48 16.78
CA GLN A 13 10.35 14.83 18.20
C GLN A 13 11.24 13.82 18.92
N GLN A 14 12.32 14.30 19.54
CA GLN A 14 13.34 13.44 20.17
C GLN A 14 13.89 12.35 19.21
N GLY A 15 13.97 12.64 17.91
CA GLY A 15 14.43 11.68 16.91
C GLY A 15 13.33 10.82 16.28
N HIS A 16 12.14 10.72 16.87
CA HIS A 16 11.07 9.85 16.39
C HIS A 16 10.04 10.60 15.54
N VAL A 17 9.60 9.96 14.46
CA VAL A 17 8.46 10.42 13.68
C VAL A 17 7.15 10.22 14.44
N HIS A 18 6.18 11.10 14.21
CA HIS A 18 5.01 11.23 15.09
C HIS A 18 4.07 10.03 15.06
N HIS A 19 3.79 9.47 13.87
CA HIS A 19 2.76 8.44 13.72
C HIS A 19 3.34 7.03 13.78
N VAL A 20 4.40 6.75 13.01
CA VAL A 20 5.06 5.44 12.97
C VAL A 20 5.90 5.19 14.21
N GLY A 21 6.37 6.25 14.89
CA GLY A 21 7.04 6.16 16.19
C GLY A 21 8.48 5.64 16.13
N VAL A 22 9.15 5.77 15.00
CA VAL A 22 10.52 5.27 14.79
C VAL A 22 11.50 6.41 14.49
N ARG A 23 12.79 6.17 14.70
CA ARG A 23 13.89 7.11 14.39
C ARG A 23 14.90 6.52 13.42
N ALA A 24 15.83 7.36 12.96
CA ALA A 24 16.94 6.93 12.12
C ALA A 24 17.72 5.77 12.79
N GLY A 25 18.01 4.73 12.00
CA GLY A 25 18.67 3.51 12.45
C GLY A 25 17.74 2.44 13.06
N GLN A 26 16.43 2.69 13.16
CA GLN A 26 15.45 1.69 13.62
C GLN A 26 14.68 1.02 12.48
N VAL A 27 14.87 1.47 11.24
CA VAL A 27 14.18 0.95 10.05
C VAL A 27 15.18 0.77 8.92
N SER A 28 15.13 -0.40 8.27
CA SER A 28 15.90 -0.76 7.10
C SER A 28 15.34 -0.11 5.83
N ASN A 29 16.18 -0.01 4.80
CA ASN A 29 15.78 0.33 3.45
C ASN A 29 14.96 -0.78 2.76
N LEU A 30 15.02 -2.02 3.26
CA LEU A 30 14.26 -3.16 2.76
C LEU A 30 13.07 -3.44 3.69
N ILE A 31 11.86 -3.14 3.20
CA ILE A 31 10.66 -3.14 4.04
C ILE A 31 9.61 -4.09 3.48
N LEU A 32 9.12 -4.99 4.33
CA LEU A 32 7.93 -5.78 4.09
C LEU A 32 6.79 -5.23 4.95
N THR A 33 5.78 -4.62 4.32
CA THR A 33 4.62 -4.09 5.04
C THR A 33 3.42 -5.03 4.98
N VAL A 34 2.70 -5.14 6.09
CA VAL A 34 1.47 -5.91 6.23
C VAL A 34 0.37 -5.06 6.85
N GLY A 35 -0.89 -5.48 6.76
CA GLY A 35 -1.98 -4.77 7.44
C GLY A 35 -2.04 -5.07 8.94
N ASP A 36 -1.95 -6.34 9.31
CA ASP A 36 -2.24 -6.83 10.66
C ASP A 36 -0.96 -7.12 11.48
N PRO A 37 -0.85 -6.66 12.75
CA PRO A 37 0.27 -6.96 13.63
C PRO A 37 0.47 -8.46 13.88
N SER A 38 -0.59 -9.27 13.95
CA SER A 38 -0.44 -10.72 14.15
C SER A 38 0.25 -11.38 12.96
N ARG A 39 -0.05 -10.92 11.72
CA ARG A 39 0.69 -11.32 10.52
C ARG A 39 2.15 -10.87 10.59
N LEU A 40 2.41 -9.65 11.06
CA LEU A 40 3.78 -9.17 11.24
C LEU A 40 4.56 -10.07 12.19
N HIS A 41 4.01 -10.40 13.37
CA HIS A 41 4.71 -11.24 14.36
C HIS A 41 4.97 -12.67 13.86
N ARG A 42 4.07 -13.23 13.05
CA ARG A 42 4.29 -14.52 12.37
C ARG A 42 5.46 -14.48 11.39
N ILE A 43 5.70 -13.36 10.73
CA ILE A 43 6.84 -13.20 9.83
C ILE A 43 8.11 -12.88 10.64
N ALA A 44 7.97 -12.08 11.70
CA ALA A 44 9.06 -11.73 12.60
C ALA A 44 9.73 -12.95 13.25
N SER A 45 8.98 -14.03 13.50
CA SER A 45 9.55 -15.29 14.01
C SER A 45 10.49 -16.01 13.03
N LEU A 46 10.56 -15.58 11.77
CA LEU A 46 11.48 -16.10 10.76
C LEU A 46 12.79 -15.29 10.68
N LEU A 47 12.91 -14.19 11.41
CA LEU A 47 14.13 -13.39 11.47
C LEU A 47 15.23 -14.12 12.24
N ASP A 48 16.48 -13.78 11.93
CA ASP A 48 17.66 -14.26 12.63
C ASP A 48 17.57 -13.86 14.11
N ALA A 49 17.97 -14.77 15.00
CA ALA A 49 17.89 -14.55 16.44
C ALA A 49 18.95 -13.55 16.96
N ASP A 50 20.08 -13.41 16.25
CA ASP A 50 21.19 -12.53 16.61
C ASP A 50 21.61 -11.64 15.41
N PRO A 51 21.66 -10.30 15.57
CA PRO A 51 21.24 -9.55 16.75
C PRO A 51 19.73 -9.67 17.00
N LYS A 52 19.32 -9.57 18.27
CA LYS A 52 17.90 -9.58 18.65
C LYS A 52 17.14 -8.51 17.84
N PRO A 53 16.02 -8.85 17.17
CA PRO A 53 15.21 -7.87 16.45
C PRO A 53 14.74 -6.74 17.36
N PHE A 54 14.84 -5.51 16.85
CA PHE A 54 14.19 -4.33 17.41
C PHE A 54 12.68 -4.42 17.18
N GLU A 55 11.88 -3.98 18.14
CA GLU A 55 10.43 -3.86 18.01
C GLU A 55 9.92 -2.58 18.67
N ASN A 56 8.99 -1.90 18.01
CA ASN A 56 8.26 -0.77 18.59
C ASN A 56 6.82 -0.73 18.06
N THR A 57 5.87 -0.45 18.96
CA THR A 57 4.47 -0.18 18.60
C THR A 57 4.12 1.25 18.98
N SER A 58 3.68 2.04 18.01
CA SER A 58 3.33 3.44 18.22
C SER A 58 1.94 3.60 18.82
N SER A 59 1.68 4.75 19.43
CA SER A 59 0.35 5.13 19.93
C SER A 59 -0.68 5.38 18.83
N ARG A 60 -0.28 5.26 17.55
CA ARG A 60 -1.15 5.38 16.36
C ARG A 60 -1.39 4.03 15.67
N GLY A 61 -0.97 2.92 16.30
CA GLY A 61 -1.29 1.58 15.82
C GLY A 61 -0.34 1.03 14.75
N PHE A 62 0.82 1.64 14.55
CA PHE A 62 1.89 1.05 13.74
C PHE A 62 2.75 0.14 14.61
N THR A 63 3.06 -1.06 14.12
CA THR A 63 4.09 -1.92 14.73
C THR A 63 5.23 -2.10 13.75
N VAL A 64 6.45 -1.82 14.19
CA VAL A 64 7.68 -1.97 13.41
C VAL A 64 8.56 -3.01 14.09
N VAL A 65 9.02 -4.00 13.34
CA VAL A 65 10.06 -4.93 13.76
C VAL A 65 11.22 -4.85 12.77
N THR A 66 12.43 -4.61 13.24
CA THR A 66 13.63 -4.55 12.40
C THR A 66 14.65 -5.56 12.91
N GLY A 67 15.10 -6.43 12.02
CA GLY A 67 16.07 -7.47 12.33
C GLY A 67 16.82 -7.89 11.08
N ARG A 68 17.34 -9.11 11.08
CA ARG A 68 17.98 -9.70 9.90
C ARG A 68 17.22 -10.92 9.42
N PHE A 69 17.22 -11.13 8.12
CA PHE A 69 16.80 -12.39 7.52
C PHE A 69 17.98 -12.91 6.70
N ARG A 70 18.59 -14.03 7.13
CA ARG A 70 19.78 -14.60 6.49
C ARG A 70 20.92 -13.58 6.37
N GLY A 71 21.14 -12.81 7.44
CA GLY A 71 22.17 -11.77 7.52
C GLY A 71 21.82 -10.43 6.87
N VAL A 72 20.72 -10.34 6.12
CA VAL A 72 20.28 -9.11 5.46
C VAL A 72 19.33 -8.32 6.36
N GLU A 73 19.60 -7.05 6.62
CA GLU A 73 18.74 -6.21 7.45
C GLU A 73 17.40 -5.90 6.76
N VAL A 74 16.30 -6.20 7.43
CA VAL A 74 14.93 -6.00 6.92
C VAL A 74 14.04 -5.43 8.02
N SER A 75 13.05 -4.64 7.60
CA SER A 75 11.99 -4.15 8.48
C SER A 75 10.63 -4.71 8.09
N LEU A 76 9.89 -5.18 9.08
CA LEU A 76 8.49 -5.55 8.98
C LEU A 76 7.66 -4.41 9.56
N VAL A 77 6.64 -3.95 8.84
CA VAL A 77 5.79 -2.83 9.29
C VAL A 77 4.31 -3.15 9.13
N ALA A 78 3.60 -3.24 10.26
CA ALA A 78 2.15 -3.35 10.30
C ALA A 78 1.56 -1.93 10.22
N ILE A 79 0.86 -1.65 9.12
CA ILE A 79 0.33 -0.30 8.81
C ILE A 79 -1.18 -0.20 9.02
N GLY A 80 -1.87 -1.27 9.38
CA GLY A 80 -3.33 -1.26 9.44
C GLY A 80 -3.98 -1.22 8.05
N MET A 81 -5.09 -0.49 7.96
CA MET A 81 -5.95 -0.39 6.76
C MET A 81 -6.13 1.06 6.32
N GLY A 82 -6.38 1.27 5.03
CA GLY A 82 -6.66 2.59 4.48
C GLY A 82 -5.44 3.31 3.92
N VAL A 83 -5.69 4.07 2.85
CA VAL A 83 -4.66 4.85 2.13
C VAL A 83 -4.01 5.92 3.03
N ALA A 84 -4.75 6.47 4.00
CA ALA A 84 -4.18 7.43 4.96
C ALA A 84 -3.04 6.84 5.79
N MET A 85 -3.16 5.57 6.18
CA MET A 85 -2.10 4.89 6.95
C MET A 85 -0.85 4.64 6.10
N VAL A 86 -1.03 4.34 4.81
CA VAL A 86 0.07 4.23 3.83
C VAL A 86 0.81 5.56 3.71
N ASP A 87 0.08 6.68 3.65
CA ASP A 87 0.66 8.02 3.51
C ASP A 87 1.56 8.37 4.72
N PHE A 88 1.07 8.15 5.95
CA PHE A 88 1.89 8.28 7.16
C PHE A 88 3.15 7.40 7.09
N PHE A 89 2.96 6.12 6.80
CA PHE A 89 4.06 5.16 6.71
C PHE A 89 5.12 5.61 5.71
N VAL A 90 4.77 5.87 4.46
CA VAL A 90 5.76 6.18 3.42
C VAL A 90 6.47 7.51 3.71
N ARG A 91 5.74 8.55 4.12
CA ARG A 91 6.33 9.87 4.38
C ARG A 91 7.25 9.87 5.59
N GLU A 92 6.85 9.20 6.66
CA GLU A 92 7.61 9.21 7.89
C GLU A 92 8.81 8.28 7.82
N ILE A 93 8.69 7.10 7.20
CA ILE A 93 9.86 6.24 6.95
C ILE A 93 10.89 6.95 6.08
N ARG A 94 10.45 7.63 5.00
CA ARG A 94 11.36 8.42 4.16
C ARG A 94 12.10 9.50 4.95
N ALA A 95 11.49 10.06 6.00
CA ALA A 95 12.10 11.11 6.81
C ALA A 95 13.25 10.61 7.69
N VAL A 96 13.29 9.31 8.01
CA VAL A 96 14.30 8.73 8.92
C VAL A 96 15.25 7.73 8.28
N VAL A 97 14.94 7.29 7.06
CA VAL A 97 15.83 6.43 6.26
C VAL A 97 16.59 7.30 5.25
N SER A 98 17.81 6.91 4.88
CA SER A 98 18.61 7.54 3.82
C SER A 98 18.87 6.55 2.69
N GLY A 99 19.07 7.01 1.44
CA GLY A 99 19.25 6.13 0.27
C GLY A 99 17.94 5.55 -0.26
N ASP A 100 18.03 4.59 -1.19
CA ASP A 100 16.88 4.00 -1.90
C ASP A 100 16.10 3.05 -1.00
N ILE A 101 14.77 3.12 -1.04
CA ILE A 101 13.88 2.31 -0.19
C ILE A 101 13.10 1.36 -1.10
N THR A 102 13.12 0.07 -0.76
CA THR A 102 12.29 -0.96 -1.39
C THR A 102 11.20 -1.37 -0.43
N ILE A 103 9.94 -1.26 -0.86
CA ILE A 103 8.77 -1.61 -0.05
C ILE A 103 7.96 -2.66 -0.80
N ILE A 104 7.74 -3.81 -0.17
CA ILE A 104 6.81 -4.85 -0.64
C ILE A 104 5.63 -4.89 0.32
N ARG A 105 4.40 -4.79 -0.19
CA ARG A 105 3.18 -5.00 0.59
C ARG A 105 2.72 -6.44 0.49
N PHE A 106 2.63 -7.14 1.62
CA PHE A 106 2.06 -8.48 1.73
C PHE A 106 0.69 -8.44 2.38
N GLY A 107 -0.32 -8.13 1.57
CA GLY A 107 -1.71 -7.93 1.96
C GLY A 107 -2.62 -9.13 1.75
N SER A 108 -3.92 -8.91 1.94
CA SER A 108 -4.99 -9.81 1.49
C SER A 108 -5.96 -8.99 0.64
N CYS A 109 -6.59 -9.62 -0.34
CA CYS A 109 -7.53 -8.95 -1.24
C CYS A 109 -8.70 -9.87 -1.60
N GLY A 110 -9.78 -9.26 -2.08
CA GLY A 110 -10.82 -9.97 -2.82
C GLY A 110 -10.38 -10.23 -4.26
N SER A 111 -10.90 -11.29 -4.87
CA SER A 111 -10.70 -11.57 -6.30
C SER A 111 -11.90 -11.05 -7.10
N LEU A 112 -11.62 -10.37 -8.20
CA LEU A 112 -12.60 -10.04 -9.25
C LEU A 112 -12.48 -11.01 -10.44
N ASP A 113 -11.41 -11.80 -10.49
CA ASP A 113 -11.23 -12.85 -11.48
C ASP A 113 -11.75 -14.20 -10.92
N PRO A 114 -12.80 -14.80 -11.52
CA PRO A 114 -13.36 -16.07 -11.04
C PRO A 114 -12.41 -17.26 -11.22
N THR A 115 -11.36 -17.14 -12.04
CA THR A 115 -10.35 -18.18 -12.24
C THR A 115 -9.27 -18.19 -11.15
N LEU A 116 -9.19 -17.13 -10.34
CA LEU A 116 -8.28 -17.04 -9.20
C LEU A 116 -8.92 -17.68 -7.96
N ARG A 117 -8.34 -18.80 -7.51
CA ARG A 117 -8.80 -19.52 -6.32
C ARG A 117 -8.42 -18.77 -5.04
N VAL A 118 -9.29 -18.76 -4.04
CA VAL A 118 -8.97 -18.34 -2.67
C VAL A 118 -7.69 -19.03 -2.18
N GLY A 119 -6.79 -18.24 -1.58
CA GLY A 119 -5.47 -18.69 -1.14
C GLY A 119 -4.36 -18.55 -2.20
N SER A 120 -4.69 -18.13 -3.42
CA SER A 120 -3.70 -17.75 -4.45
C SER A 120 -2.99 -16.44 -4.11
N ILE A 121 -1.80 -16.25 -4.67
CA ILE A 121 -1.02 -15.02 -4.54
C ILE A 121 -1.04 -14.27 -5.87
N GLY A 122 -1.53 -13.04 -5.83
CA GLY A 122 -1.49 -12.11 -6.95
C GLY A 122 -0.33 -11.13 -6.82
N VAL A 123 0.43 -10.92 -7.90
CA VAL A 123 1.51 -9.92 -7.96
C VAL A 123 1.12 -8.87 -9.00
N PRO A 124 0.59 -7.70 -8.57
CA PRO A 124 0.04 -6.73 -9.51
C PRO A 124 1.09 -5.90 -10.24
N GLU A 125 0.87 -5.69 -11.54
CA GLU A 125 1.69 -4.84 -12.41
C GLU A 125 1.32 -3.36 -12.27
N ARG A 126 0.03 -3.09 -12.02
CA ARG A 126 -0.55 -1.75 -11.94
C ARG A 126 -1.69 -1.74 -10.93
N ALA A 127 -2.03 -0.56 -10.42
CA ALA A 127 -3.18 -0.35 -9.55
C ALA A 127 -4.01 0.88 -9.95
N VAL A 128 -5.32 0.83 -9.75
CA VAL A 128 -6.20 2.01 -9.73
C VAL A 128 -6.65 2.30 -8.30
N GLN A 129 -6.88 3.58 -7.98
CA GLN A 129 -7.57 3.99 -6.77
C GLN A 129 -9.04 4.26 -7.08
N ILE A 130 -9.92 3.66 -6.29
CA ILE A 130 -11.35 3.96 -6.20
C ILE A 130 -11.53 4.83 -4.95
N SER A 131 -12.11 6.01 -5.11
CA SER A 131 -12.42 6.91 -3.99
C SER A 131 -13.88 7.32 -4.01
N THR A 132 -14.49 7.35 -2.84
CA THR A 132 -15.85 7.82 -2.62
C THR A 132 -15.91 9.34 -2.82
N ASN A 133 -16.82 9.80 -3.68
CA ASN A 133 -17.05 11.21 -3.92
C ASN A 133 -18.26 11.69 -3.14
N TYR A 134 -18.03 12.19 -1.93
CA TYR A 134 -19.10 12.66 -1.05
C TYR A 134 -19.95 13.79 -1.65
N ALA A 135 -19.48 14.49 -2.67
CA ALA A 135 -20.30 15.49 -3.37
C ALA A 135 -21.51 14.87 -4.10
N HIS A 136 -21.49 13.56 -4.39
CA HIS A 136 -22.59 12.86 -5.06
C HIS A 136 -23.93 13.01 -4.33
N TRP A 137 -23.96 12.74 -3.03
CA TRP A 137 -25.17 12.86 -2.20
C TRP A 137 -25.55 14.31 -1.84
N HIS A 138 -24.76 15.28 -2.30
CA HIS A 138 -25.00 16.71 -2.11
C HIS A 138 -25.12 17.47 -3.43
N ALA A 139 -25.23 16.75 -4.56
CA ALA A 139 -25.37 17.33 -5.89
C ALA A 139 -26.66 18.14 -6.01
N LYS A 140 -26.60 19.27 -6.73
CA LYS A 140 -27.81 20.07 -6.99
C LYS A 140 -28.71 19.35 -7.99
N LYS A 141 -30.01 19.65 -7.96
CA LYS A 141 -30.95 19.12 -8.93
C LYS A 141 -30.48 19.42 -10.36
N GLY A 142 -30.29 18.37 -11.15
CA GLY A 142 -29.81 18.45 -12.54
C GLY A 142 -28.29 18.38 -12.71
N GLU A 143 -27.52 18.23 -11.62
CA GLU A 143 -26.07 18.02 -11.67
C GLU A 143 -25.73 16.53 -11.63
N GLU A 144 -24.97 16.05 -12.61
CA GLU A 144 -24.43 14.69 -12.62
C GLU A 144 -23.07 14.67 -11.94
N VAL A 145 -23.04 14.14 -10.71
CA VAL A 145 -21.81 13.95 -9.94
C VAL A 145 -21.64 12.44 -9.73
N PRO A 146 -20.52 11.81 -10.16
CA PRO A 146 -20.33 10.38 -9.94
C PRO A 146 -20.08 10.09 -8.45
N GLY A 147 -20.70 9.02 -7.91
CA GLY A 147 -20.51 8.56 -6.53
C GLY A 147 -19.10 8.04 -6.23
N TYR A 148 -18.40 7.55 -7.25
CA TYR A 148 -17.07 6.98 -7.14
C TYR A 148 -16.16 7.50 -8.25
N LEU A 149 -14.94 7.85 -7.88
CA LEU A 149 -13.89 8.28 -8.80
C LEU A 149 -12.87 7.15 -8.93
N VAL A 150 -12.45 6.85 -10.16
CA VAL A 150 -11.43 5.86 -10.44
C VAL A 150 -10.23 6.54 -11.09
N SER A 151 -9.06 6.43 -10.47
CA SER A 151 -7.82 6.99 -11.00
C SER A 151 -7.40 6.31 -12.31
N PRO A 152 -6.51 6.91 -13.10
CA PRO A 152 -5.75 6.18 -14.10
C PRO A 152 -4.90 5.06 -13.45
N PRO A 153 -4.58 3.97 -14.17
CA PRO A 153 -3.73 2.91 -13.65
C PRO A 153 -2.28 3.38 -13.41
N ILE A 154 -1.82 3.26 -12.17
CA ILE A 154 -0.47 3.59 -11.72
C ILE A 154 0.38 2.31 -11.73
N ALA A 155 1.54 2.35 -12.37
CA ALA A 155 2.41 1.19 -12.49
C ALA A 155 3.20 0.93 -11.20
N ALA A 156 3.39 -0.36 -10.88
CA ALA A 156 4.41 -0.79 -9.93
C ALA A 156 5.81 -0.60 -10.51
N ASP A 157 6.84 -0.78 -9.69
CA ASP A 157 8.21 -0.94 -10.19
C ASP A 157 8.30 -2.24 -11.00
N ALA A 158 8.58 -2.13 -12.30
CA ALA A 158 8.51 -3.26 -13.23
C ALA A 158 9.59 -4.32 -12.96
N GLU A 159 10.78 -3.92 -12.52
CA GLU A 159 11.87 -4.84 -12.22
C GLU A 159 11.56 -5.61 -10.93
N LEU A 160 11.15 -4.89 -9.89
CA LEU A 160 10.75 -5.50 -8.61
C LEU A 160 9.56 -6.43 -8.78
N GLN A 161 8.54 -6.03 -9.56
CA GLN A 161 7.36 -6.83 -9.82
C GLN A 161 7.72 -8.14 -10.54
N ALA A 162 8.52 -8.05 -11.61
CA ALA A 162 8.94 -9.23 -12.37
C ALA A 162 9.80 -10.18 -11.52
N HIS A 163 10.73 -9.63 -10.73
CA HIS A 163 11.57 -10.42 -9.83
C HIS A 163 10.74 -11.11 -8.73
N LEU A 164 9.79 -10.39 -8.13
CA LEU A 164 8.90 -10.93 -7.10
C LEU A 164 8.00 -12.03 -7.67
N PHE A 165 7.39 -11.81 -8.83
CA PHE A 165 6.56 -12.82 -9.50
C PHE A 165 7.35 -14.08 -9.84
N SER A 166 8.54 -13.94 -10.44
CA SER A 166 9.42 -15.08 -10.77
C SER A 166 9.83 -15.87 -9.52
N THR A 167 10.24 -15.15 -8.47
CA THR A 167 10.66 -15.77 -7.21
C THR A 167 9.51 -16.52 -6.54
N LEU A 168 8.34 -15.89 -6.42
CA LEU A 168 7.17 -16.54 -5.80
C LEU A 168 6.69 -17.74 -6.62
N SER A 169 6.68 -17.64 -7.94
CA SER A 169 6.24 -18.73 -8.82
C SER A 169 7.11 -19.99 -8.73
N THR A 170 8.37 -19.83 -8.34
CA THR A 170 9.32 -20.96 -8.18
C THR A 170 9.43 -21.43 -6.74
N THR A 171 9.20 -20.56 -5.75
CA THR A 171 9.36 -20.89 -4.32
C THR A 171 8.07 -21.38 -3.66
N VAL A 172 6.90 -20.92 -4.11
CA VAL A 172 5.61 -21.33 -3.55
C VAL A 172 5.22 -22.68 -4.12
N SER A 173 5.56 -23.74 -3.39
CA SER A 173 5.19 -25.13 -3.72
C SER A 173 3.92 -25.53 -2.99
N SER A 174 2.77 -25.27 -3.60
CA SER A 174 1.47 -25.71 -3.05
C SER A 174 0.49 -26.07 -4.16
N PRO A 175 -0.24 -27.21 -4.04
CA PRO A 175 -1.27 -27.58 -5.01
C PRO A 175 -2.50 -26.67 -4.95
N THR A 176 -2.66 -25.89 -3.88
CA THR A 176 -3.83 -25.03 -3.64
C THR A 176 -3.53 -23.54 -3.80
N CYS A 177 -2.25 -23.14 -3.83
CA CYS A 177 -1.84 -21.76 -4.04
C CYS A 177 -1.27 -21.59 -5.45
N LYS A 178 -1.94 -20.80 -6.28
CA LYS A 178 -1.38 -20.36 -7.55
C LYS A 178 -0.75 -18.99 -7.38
N VAL A 179 0.44 -18.79 -7.92
CA VAL A 179 1.05 -17.46 -8.06
C VAL A 179 0.72 -16.95 -9.45
N ARG A 180 0.21 -15.71 -9.56
CA ARG A 180 -0.17 -15.11 -10.84
C ARG A 180 0.21 -13.63 -10.91
N SER A 181 0.77 -13.22 -12.04
CA SER A 181 0.89 -11.80 -12.37
C SER A 181 -0.51 -11.23 -12.65
N LEU A 182 -0.86 -10.15 -11.96
CA LEU A 182 -2.16 -9.50 -12.13
C LEU A 182 -1.98 -8.24 -12.97
N PRO A 183 -2.58 -8.15 -14.17
CA PRO A 183 -2.43 -6.96 -15.01
C PRO A 183 -2.92 -5.68 -14.32
N LEU A 184 -3.98 -5.79 -13.53
CA LEU A 184 -4.51 -4.67 -12.77
C LEU A 184 -5.10 -5.09 -11.42
N HIS A 185 -4.82 -4.25 -10.42
CA HIS A 185 -5.39 -4.28 -9.09
C HIS A 185 -6.23 -3.03 -8.83
N ALA A 186 -7.26 -3.14 -8.02
CA ALA A 186 -8.01 -1.99 -7.53
C ALA A 186 -7.80 -1.81 -6.03
N SER A 187 -7.66 -0.56 -5.62
CA SER A 187 -7.63 -0.15 -4.23
C SER A 187 -8.79 0.75 -3.93
N ALA A 188 -9.56 0.45 -2.91
CA ALA A 188 -10.69 1.25 -2.48
C ALA A 188 -10.32 2.06 -1.22
N ASP A 189 -10.93 3.24 -1.05
CA ASP A 189 -10.76 4.02 0.18
C ASP A 189 -11.57 3.48 1.36
N THR A 190 -12.59 2.67 1.09
CA THR A 190 -13.41 2.00 2.10
C THR A 190 -13.48 0.49 1.83
N PHE A 191 -13.95 -0.25 2.83
CA PHE A 191 -14.22 -1.67 2.66
C PHE A 191 -15.63 -1.93 2.09
N TYR A 192 -16.61 -1.04 2.28
CA TYR A 192 -17.99 -1.33 1.92
C TYR A 192 -18.40 -0.60 0.64
N SER A 193 -18.62 0.70 0.74
CA SER A 193 -19.13 1.57 -0.34
C SER A 193 -18.32 1.43 -1.64
N SER A 194 -17.03 1.78 -1.61
CA SER A 194 -16.14 1.77 -2.78
C SER A 194 -15.63 0.38 -3.20
N GLN A 195 -16.17 -0.68 -2.59
CA GLN A 195 -16.00 -2.07 -3.06
C GLN A 195 -17.31 -2.70 -3.56
N GLY A 196 -18.38 -1.91 -3.74
CA GLY A 196 -19.65 -2.41 -4.28
C GLY A 196 -20.38 -3.38 -3.35
N ARG A 197 -20.10 -3.34 -2.04
CA ARG A 197 -20.85 -4.15 -1.07
C ARG A 197 -22.19 -3.48 -0.81
N LEU A 198 -23.28 -4.23 -1.04
CA LEU A 198 -24.64 -3.73 -0.86
C LEU A 198 -25.06 -3.87 0.61
N ASP A 199 -25.50 -2.77 1.20
CA ASP A 199 -26.10 -2.75 2.53
C ASP A 199 -27.35 -1.84 2.50
N PRO A 200 -28.56 -2.37 2.72
CA PRO A 200 -29.79 -1.57 2.69
C PRO A 200 -29.88 -0.50 3.79
N ASN A 201 -28.99 -0.51 4.78
CA ASN A 201 -28.91 0.52 5.81
C ASN A 201 -28.19 1.79 5.34
N PHE A 202 -27.51 1.75 4.19
CA PHE A 202 -26.71 2.86 3.67
C PHE A 202 -27.10 3.20 2.23
N GLN A 203 -27.19 4.49 1.93
CA GLN A 203 -27.34 4.97 0.56
C GLN A 203 -25.94 5.09 -0.08
N ASP A 204 -25.38 3.96 -0.51
CA ASP A 204 -24.04 3.91 -1.10
C ASP A 204 -24.05 4.06 -2.63
N ASP A 205 -25.20 3.93 -3.30
CA ASP A 205 -25.38 4.09 -4.75
C ASP A 205 -24.27 3.35 -5.57
N ASN A 206 -23.92 2.14 -5.13
CA ASN A 206 -22.74 1.38 -5.58
C ASN A 206 -23.05 0.06 -6.30
N ALA A 207 -24.31 -0.20 -6.63
CA ALA A 207 -24.76 -1.47 -7.22
C ALA A 207 -23.99 -1.84 -8.49
N ASP A 208 -23.76 -0.86 -9.36
CA ASP A 208 -23.10 -1.06 -10.66
C ASP A 208 -21.60 -0.73 -10.63
N LEU A 209 -21.01 -0.48 -9.44
CA LEU A 209 -19.63 0.00 -9.32
C LEU A 209 -18.61 -0.99 -9.89
N LEU A 210 -18.70 -2.25 -9.49
CA LEU A 210 -17.75 -3.28 -9.94
C LEU A 210 -17.97 -3.64 -11.42
N ASP A 211 -19.21 -3.66 -11.88
CA ASP A 211 -19.52 -3.88 -13.30
C ASP A 211 -18.97 -2.75 -14.17
N SER A 212 -19.13 -1.50 -13.74
CA SER A 212 -18.55 -0.33 -14.40
C SER A 212 -17.02 -0.37 -14.40
N LEU A 213 -16.41 -0.80 -13.29
CA LEU A 213 -14.96 -0.99 -13.20
C LEU A 213 -14.46 -2.04 -14.18
N LEU A 214 -15.12 -3.20 -14.26
CA LEU A 214 -14.74 -4.30 -15.14
C LEU A 214 -15.03 -4.01 -16.61
N ALA A 215 -16.09 -3.24 -16.92
CA ALA A 215 -16.35 -2.75 -18.27
C ALA A 215 -15.22 -1.81 -18.75
N ARG A 216 -14.73 -0.94 -17.86
CA ARG A 216 -13.62 -0.02 -18.15
C ARG A 216 -12.26 -0.72 -18.15
N TYR A 217 -12.05 -1.67 -17.24
CA TYR A 217 -10.80 -2.40 -17.06
C TYR A 217 -11.07 -3.91 -16.93
N PRO A 218 -11.28 -4.63 -18.06
CA PRO A 218 -11.62 -6.06 -18.03
C PRO A 218 -10.57 -6.96 -17.39
N ALA A 219 -9.32 -6.49 -17.28
CA ALA A 219 -8.21 -7.21 -16.67
C ALA A 219 -8.02 -6.92 -15.16
N CYS A 220 -8.92 -6.15 -14.53
CA CYS A 220 -8.88 -5.90 -13.09
C CYS A 220 -9.20 -7.18 -12.32
N ALA A 221 -8.20 -7.74 -11.64
CA ALA A 221 -8.29 -9.10 -11.10
C ALA A 221 -8.50 -9.15 -9.58
N SER A 222 -8.27 -8.05 -8.86
CA SER A 222 -8.32 -8.04 -7.39
C SER A 222 -8.63 -6.67 -6.81
N LEU A 223 -9.10 -6.65 -5.56
CA LEU A 223 -9.56 -5.46 -4.85
C LEU A 223 -9.22 -5.50 -3.34
N GLU A 224 -8.70 -4.42 -2.76
CA GLU A 224 -8.48 -4.27 -1.30
C GLU A 224 -8.50 -2.78 -0.87
N PRO A 225 -8.39 -2.44 0.43
CA PRO A 225 -8.55 -1.04 0.87
C PRO A 225 -7.26 -0.30 1.30
N THR A 226 -6.07 -0.70 0.86
CA THR A 226 -4.80 -0.19 1.44
C THR A 226 -3.64 -0.08 0.45
N SER A 227 -3.82 -0.35 -0.84
CA SER A 227 -2.76 -0.28 -1.83
C SER A 227 -2.85 1.08 -2.51
N CYS A 228 -1.90 1.95 -2.29
CA CYS A 228 -1.75 3.05 -3.23
C CYS A 228 -0.27 3.33 -3.37
N THR A 229 0.20 3.25 -4.60
CA THR A 229 1.55 3.63 -4.97
C THR A 229 1.69 5.13 -4.71
N SER A 230 2.56 5.51 -3.77
CA SER A 230 2.93 6.90 -3.60
C SER A 230 3.38 7.50 -4.94
N PRO A 231 3.08 8.78 -5.22
CA PRO A 231 3.60 9.43 -6.43
C PRO A 231 5.12 9.23 -6.49
N LYS A 232 5.63 8.89 -7.69
CA LYS A 232 7.08 8.74 -7.92
C LYS A 232 7.81 9.92 -7.28
N SER A 233 8.85 9.65 -6.50
CA SER A 233 9.73 10.70 -6.02
C SER A 233 10.24 11.48 -7.25
N PRO A 234 10.22 12.83 -7.23
CA PRO A 234 10.86 13.58 -8.29
C PRO A 234 12.32 13.17 -8.32
N THR A 235 12.77 12.69 -9.47
CA THR A 235 14.18 12.40 -9.72
C THR A 235 14.94 13.71 -9.43
N PRO A 236 15.92 13.72 -8.51
CA PRO A 236 16.69 14.93 -8.27
C PRO A 236 17.36 15.33 -9.59
N PRO A 237 17.34 16.62 -9.97
CA PRO A 237 18.00 17.06 -11.19
C PRO A 237 19.48 16.65 -11.10
N HIS A 238 19.97 15.94 -12.13
CA HIS A 238 21.39 15.64 -12.26
C HIS A 238 22.20 16.90 -11.97
N PRO A 239 23.24 16.85 -11.13
CA PRO A 239 24.10 18.00 -10.93
C PRO A 239 24.70 18.37 -12.29
N ARG A 240 24.30 19.53 -12.81
CA ARG A 240 24.92 20.12 -14.00
C ARG A 240 26.42 20.13 -13.72
N ARG A 241 27.20 19.37 -14.49
CA ARG A 241 28.65 19.51 -14.55
C ARG A 241 28.92 21.00 -14.72
N ARG A 242 29.48 21.65 -13.69
CA ARG A 242 30.07 22.97 -13.84
C ARG A 242 31.21 22.78 -14.85
N ARG A 243 30.98 23.25 -16.09
CA ARG A 243 32.07 23.65 -16.97
C ARG A 243 32.47 25.04 -16.49
N GLY A 244 33.72 25.18 -16.08
CA GLY A 244 34.33 26.35 -15.49
C GLY A 244 35.57 25.89 -14.77
#